data_AF-A0A198YXL9-F1
#
_entry.id   AF-A0A198YXL9-F1
#
_cell.length_a   1.000
_cell.length_b   1.000
_cell.length_c   1.000
_cell.angle_alpha   90.00
_cell.angle_beta   90.00
_cell.angle_gamma   90.00
#
_symmetry.space_group_name_H-M   'P 1'
#
loop_
_entity.id
_entity.type
_entity.pdbx_description
1 polymer ?
#
loop_
_entity_poly.entity_id
_entity_poly.type
_entity_poly.pdbx_seq_one_letter_code
_entity_poly.pdbx_strand_id
1 'polypeptide(L)' 'MADINIPSSPIRTNDSAYQIECKFALEPSLTRLFEKARSAGWDPQHIALAVATLGWELLLDQRHSKQCEGFGIEH' A
#
# COMPACT_ATOMS: atom_id res chain seq x y z
N MET A 1 -13.50 -13.24 3.29
CA MET A 1 -13.92 -12.24 2.29
C MET A 1 -12.92 -11.10 2.42
N ALA A 2 -12.23 -10.71 1.35
CA ALA A 2 -11.22 -9.66 1.45
C ALA A 2 -11.91 -8.29 1.52
N ASP A 3 -11.52 -7.44 2.48
CA ASP A 3 -12.09 -6.09 2.66
C ASP A 3 -11.57 -5.07 1.62
N ILE A 4 -10.56 -5.43 0.83
CA ILE A 4 -9.92 -4.58 -0.18
C ILE A 4 -9.95 -5.31 -1.53
N ASN A 5 -10.50 -4.65 -2.55
CA ASN A 5 -10.55 -5.17 -3.91
C ASN A 5 -9.21 -4.99 -4.61
N ILE A 6 -8.79 -5.99 -5.38
CA ILE A 6 -7.59 -5.91 -6.22
C ILE A 6 -7.90 -5.02 -7.44
N PRO A 7 -7.03 -4.07 -7.81
CA PRO A 7 -7.15 -3.33 -9.07
C PRO A 7 -7.27 -4.27 -10.26
N SER A 8 -8.20 -3.99 -11.17
CA SER A 8 -8.45 -4.81 -12.36
C SER A 8 -7.51 -4.47 -13.51
N SER A 9 -7.09 -3.22 -13.59
CA SER A 9 -6.17 -2.73 -14.61
C SER A 9 -4.73 -3.23 -14.37
N PRO A 10 -3.97 -3.52 -15.44
CA PRO A 10 -2.56 -3.88 -15.31
C PRO A 10 -1.75 -2.71 -14.74
N ILE A 11 -0.71 -3.04 -13.97
CA ILE A 11 0.17 -2.04 -13.34
C ILE A 11 0.77 -1.13 -14.40
N ARG A 12 0.31 0.12 -14.44
CA ARG A 12 0.84 1.17 -15.32
C ARG A 12 0.92 2.48 -14.56
N THR A 13 2.14 2.86 -14.18
CA THR A 13 2.42 4.01 -13.30
C THR A 13 1.90 5.34 -13.86
N ASN A 14 1.81 5.47 -15.19
CA ASN A 14 1.34 6.68 -15.87
C ASN A 14 -0.12 6.61 -16.35
N ASP A 15 -0.85 5.55 -16.00
CA ASP A 15 -2.25 5.38 -16.36
C ASP A 15 -3.16 5.96 -15.27
N SER A 16 -3.93 6.99 -15.62
CA SER A 16 -4.85 7.64 -14.69
C SER A 16 -5.96 6.70 -14.22
N ALA A 17 -6.41 5.77 -15.06
CA ALA A 17 -7.45 4.80 -14.69
C ALA A 17 -6.93 3.82 -13.62
N TYR A 18 -5.72 3.29 -13.81
CA TYR A 18 -5.07 2.41 -12.83
C TYR A 18 -4.87 3.12 -11.48
N GLN A 19 -4.43 4.39 -11.49
CA GLN A 19 -4.27 5.18 -10.26
C GLN A 19 -5.61 5.42 -9.55
N ILE A 20 -6.68 5.67 -10.30
CA ILE A 20 -8.03 5.86 -9.74
C ILE A 20 -8.51 4.56 -9.08
N GLU A 21 -8.36 3.41 -9.74
CA GLU A 21 -8.72 2.11 -9.17
C GLU A 21 -7.98 1.83 -7.86
N CYS A 22 -6.66 2.05 -7.84
CA CYS A 22 -5.85 1.86 -6.64
C CYS A 22 -6.33 2.76 -5.48
N LYS A 23 -6.65 4.02 -5.78
CA LYS A 23 -7.17 4.96 -4.78
C LYS A 23 -8.52 4.52 -4.24
N PHE A 24 -9.47 4.16 -5.11
CA PHE A 24 -10.80 3.71 -4.68
C PHE A 24 -10.74 2.45 -3.83
N ALA A 25 -9.89 1.49 -4.17
CA ALA A 25 -9.74 0.26 -3.39
C ALA A 25 -9.24 0.52 -1.97
N LEU A 26 -8.32 1.48 -1.80
CA LEU A 26 -7.67 1.75 -0.52
C LEU A 26 -8.33 2.87 0.30
N GLU A 27 -9.08 3.78 -0.34
CA GLU A 27 -9.64 4.98 0.29
C GLU A 27 -10.43 4.67 1.57
N PRO A 28 -11.38 3.71 1.62
CA PRO A 28 -12.14 3.46 2.83
C PRO A 28 -11.27 3.00 4.02
N SER A 29 -10.26 2.17 3.73
CA SER A 29 -9.34 1.66 4.75
C SER A 29 -8.39 2.76 5.24
N LEU A 30 -7.88 3.57 4.33
CA LEU A 30 -6.97 4.66 4.65
C LEU A 30 -7.68 5.80 5.40
N THR A 31 -8.91 6.14 5.01
CA THR A 31 -9.76 7.11 5.70
C THR A 31 -10.00 6.70 7.16
N ARG A 32 -10.38 5.43 7.39
CA ARG A 32 -10.56 4.90 8.76
C ARG A 32 -9.27 4.91 9.58
N LEU A 33 -8.12 4.64 8.96
CA LEU A 33 -6.82 4.74 9.63
C LEU A 33 -6.54 6.20 10.03
N PHE A 34 -6.80 7.14 9.13
CA PHE A 34 -6.64 8.58 9.38
C PHE A 34 -7.51 9.05 10.55
N GLU A 35 -8.78 8.63 10.59
CA GLU A 35 -9.70 8.95 11.69
C GLU A 35 -9.21 8.42 13.04
N LYS A 36 -8.72 7.17 13.07
CA LYS A 36 -8.16 6.56 14.30
C LYS A 36 -6.91 7.28 14.79
N ALA A 37 -6.01 7.67 13.89
CA ALA A 37 -4.81 8.39 14.28
C ALA A 37 -5.15 9.82 14.76
N ARG A 38 -6.09 10.49 14.09
CA ARG A 38 -6.59 11.81 14.53
C ARG A 38 -7.27 11.75 15.90
N SER A 39 -8.07 10.72 16.18
CA SER A 39 -8.69 10.56 17.50
C SER A 39 -7.67 10.28 18.62
N ALA A 40 -6.51 9.73 18.26
CA ALA A 40 -5.36 9.61 19.15
C ALA A 40 -4.51 10.89 19.26
N GLY A 41 -4.93 12.00 18.64
CA GLY A 41 -4.27 13.31 18.72
C GLY A 41 -3.13 13.54 17.72
N TRP A 42 -3.00 12.70 16.70
CA TRP A 42 -1.97 12.89 15.68
C TRP A 42 -2.29 14.06 14.75
N ASP A 43 -1.25 14.82 14.39
CA ASP A 43 -1.34 15.84 13.35
C ASP A 43 -1.53 15.17 11.95
N PRO A 44 -2.44 15.67 11.11
CA PRO A 44 -2.66 15.14 9.77
C PRO A 44 -1.40 15.00 8.89
N GLN A 45 -0.43 15.91 9.03
CA GLN A 45 0.82 15.86 8.27
C GLN A 45 1.70 14.69 8.73
N HIS A 46 1.73 14.40 10.03
CA HIS A 46 2.44 13.24 10.57
C HIS A 46 1.85 11.92 10.06
N ILE A 47 0.52 11.84 10.00
CA ILE A 47 -0.17 10.64 9.50
C ILE A 47 0.16 10.43 8.01
N ALA A 48 0.07 11.49 7.20
CA ALA A 48 0.39 11.42 5.78
C ALA A 48 1.85 10.98 5.52
N LEU A 49 2.79 11.57 6.25
CA LEU A 49 4.21 11.20 6.17
C LEU A 49 4.42 9.73 6.54
N ALA A 50 3.88 9.29 7.68
CA ALA A 50 4.05 7.91 8.15
C ALA A 50 3.48 6.89 7.15
N VAL A 51 2.28 7.14 6.62
CA VAL A 51 1.65 6.26 5.61
C VAL A 51 2.51 6.17 4.35
N ALA A 52 3.03 7.30 3.85
CA ALA A 52 3.88 7.31 2.66
C ALA A 52 5.18 6.53 2.88
N THR A 53 5.85 6.74 4.02
CA THR A 53 7.08 6.04 4.38
C THR A 53 6.85 4.54 4.54
N LEU A 54 5.84 4.13 5.32
CA LEU A 54 5.51 2.72 5.53
C LEU A 54 5.12 2.02 4.23
N GLY A 55 4.36 2.69 3.35
CA GLY A 55 4.03 2.13 2.04
C GLY A 55 5.25 1.82 1.20
N TRP A 56 6.26 2.70 1.24
CA TRP A 56 7.54 2.48 0.56
C TRP A 56 8.35 1.34 1.19
N GLU A 57 8.45 1.30 2.52
CA GLU A 57 9.15 0.25 3.25
C GLU A 57 8.54 -1.14 2.96
N LEU A 58 7.21 -1.25 2.96
CA LEU A 58 6.51 -2.49 2.64
C LEU A 58 6.77 -2.96 1.20
N LEU A 59 6.87 -2.03 0.24
CA LEU A 59 7.26 -2.36 -1.13
C LEU A 59 8.69 -2.91 -1.19
N LEU A 60 9.62 -2.28 -0.46
CA LEU A 60 11.03 -2.70 -0.43
C LEU A 60 11.22 -4.06 0.24
N ASP A 61 10.55 -4.29 1.36
CA ASP A 61 10.64 -5.54 2.13
C ASP A 61 10.10 -6.74 1.34
N GLN A 62 9.04 -6.54 0.54
CA GLN A 62 8.56 -7.55 -0.39
C GLN A 62 9.58 -7.93 -1.47
N ARG A 63 10.50 -7.03 -1.85
CA ARG A 63 11.58 -7.35 -2.80
C ARG A 63 12.68 -8.18 -2.18
N HIS A 64 12.97 -7.98 -0.89
CA HIS A 64 13.97 -8.77 -0.17
C HIS A 64 13.46 -10.19 0.10
N SER A 65 12.18 -10.34 0.45
CA SER A 65 11.57 -11.65 0.68
C SER A 65 11.50 -12.50 -0.60
N LYS A 66 11.11 -11.90 -1.74
CA LYS A 66 11.09 -12.63 -3.04
C LYS A 66 12.47 -13.01 -3.56
N GLN A 67 13.53 -12.33 -3.12
CA GLN A 67 14.90 -12.68 -3.50
C GLN A 67 15.41 -13.90 -2.72
N CYS A 68 14.92 -14.15 -1.50
CA CYS A 68 15.25 -15.37 -0.74
C CYS A 68 14.51 -16.62 -1.26
N GLU A 69 13.35 -16.47 -1.88
CA GLU A 69 12.60 -17.58 -2.48
C GLU A 69 13.16 -18.03 -3.84
N GLY A 70 14.01 -17.21 -4.48
CA GLY A 70 14.59 -17.47 -5.81
C GLY A 70 15.92 -18.24 -5.81
N PHE A 71 16.50 -18.55 -4.65
CA PHE A 71 17.78 -19.28 -4.52
C PHE A 71 17.62 -20.72 -4.01
N GLY A 72 16.43 -21.31 -4.20
CA GLY A 72 16.14 -22.68 -3.81
C GLY A 72 15.78 -23.57 -4.98
N ILE A 73 16.76 -23.92 -5.84
CA ILE A 73 17.07 -25.25 -6.41
C ILE A 73 17.93 -25.08 -7.66
N GLU A 74 19.10 -25.72 -7.72
CA GLU A 74 19.37 -26.79 -8.70
C GLU A 74 20.78 -27.40 -8.50
N HIS A 75 20.74 -28.67 -8.05
CA HIS A 75 21.69 -29.79 -8.11
C HIS A 75 23.22 -29.56 -8.09
#